data_AF-A0A7C5DZT7-F1
#
_entry.id   AF-A0A7C5DZT7-F1
#
_cell.length_a   1.000
_cell.length_b   1.000
_cell.length_c   1.000
_cell.angle_alpha   90.00
_cell.angle_beta   90.00
_cell.angle_gamma   90.00
#
_symmetry.space_group_name_H-M   'P 1'
#
loop_
_entity.id
_entity.type
_entity.pdbx_description
1 polymer ?
#
loop_
_entity_poly.entity_id
_entity_poly.type
_entity_poly.pdbx_seq_one_letter_code
_entity_poly.pdbx_strand_id
1 'polypeptide(L)'
;MGVIQIKGSTRRRLLGFFILLPTLISLGIFVYGFIGWTVRVSFSNWNSFSKLMKGEYIFVGLRNYFRLFEDPRFQTDLWNTLFFTLFFILGCLSLGILLAVLLDKGLKGSRIFQNLFLFPMAISFVVTGTVWSWIFAPGILPKFPQGMNLLYKLLGLESLQWSWYTSTVSIFHFNLALIPVIIAAIWQLSGYTMAMYLAGLRGIDQALIEAAKVDGATS
;
A
#
# COMPACT_ATOMS: atom_id res chain seq x y z
N MET A 1 -0.29 44.27 42.04
CA MET A 1 -1.43 44.55 41.14
C MET A 1 -1.33 43.62 39.95
N GLY A 2 -2.03 42.48 40.00
CA GLY A 2 -2.11 41.52 38.90
C GLY A 2 -3.23 41.91 37.94
N VAL A 3 -2.90 42.11 36.67
CA VAL A 3 -3.88 42.27 35.60
C VAL A 3 -3.89 41.03 34.73
N ILE A 4 -5.07 40.43 34.67
CA ILE A 4 -5.45 39.17 34.05
C ILE A 4 -5.17 39.17 32.54
N GLN A 5 -4.20 38.36 32.09
CA GLN A 5 -3.89 38.06 30.68
C GLN A 5 -4.77 36.93 30.08
N ILE A 6 -5.89 36.56 30.71
CA ILE A 6 -6.64 35.34 30.36
C ILE A 6 -7.64 35.55 29.18
N LYS A 7 -8.04 36.79 28.85
CA LYS A 7 -9.09 37.06 27.84
C LYS A 7 -8.69 36.82 26.38
N GLY A 8 -7.39 36.79 26.05
CA GLY A 8 -6.91 36.57 24.68
C GLY A 8 -6.90 35.11 24.23
N SER A 9 -6.75 34.15 25.16
CA SER A 9 -6.59 32.74 24.83
C SER A 9 -7.94 32.08 24.51
N THR A 10 -9.00 32.41 25.26
CA THR A 10 -10.34 31.83 25.07
C THR A 10 -10.97 32.25 23.74
N ARG A 11 -10.82 33.52 23.33
CA ARG A 11 -11.30 34.01 22.03
C ARG A 11 -10.54 33.36 20.87
N ARG A 12 -9.23 33.17 20.99
CA ARG A 12 -8.41 32.47 19.98
C ARG A 12 -8.78 30.98 19.88
N ARG A 13 -9.06 30.32 21.01
CA ARG A 13 -9.54 28.93 21.03
C ARG A 13 -10.93 28.78 20.41
N LEU A 14 -11.86 29.69 20.72
CA LEU A 14 -13.20 29.73 20.12
C LEU A 14 -13.12 29.97 18.61
N LEU A 15 -12.30 30.94 18.16
CA LEU A 15 -12.08 31.19 16.74
C LEU A 15 -11.45 29.97 16.04
N GLY A 16 -10.43 29.35 16.64
CA GLY A 16 -9.86 28.11 16.13
C GLY A 16 -10.88 26.97 16.04
N PHE A 17 -11.75 26.84 17.04
CA PHE A 17 -12.82 25.86 17.04
C PHE A 17 -13.82 26.10 15.91
N PHE A 18 -14.29 27.34 15.72
CA PHE A 18 -15.21 27.69 14.62
C PHE A 18 -14.58 27.49 13.23
N ILE A 19 -13.28 27.73 13.08
CA ILE A 19 -12.55 27.46 11.83
C ILE A 19 -12.51 25.96 11.52
N LEU A 20 -12.33 25.11 12.53
CA LEU A 20 -12.29 23.65 12.37
C LEU A 20 -13.68 23.01 12.25
N LEU A 21 -14.73 23.71 12.69
CA LEU A 21 -16.08 23.20 12.82
C LEU A 21 -16.64 22.60 11.50
N PRO A 22 -16.48 23.22 10.31
CA PRO A 22 -16.94 22.62 9.05
C PRO A 22 -16.24 21.29 8.75
N THR A 23 -14.94 21.19 9.01
CA THR A 23 -14.17 19.95 8.84
C THR A 23 -14.63 18.88 9.82
N LEU A 24 -14.83 19.24 11.10
CA LEU A 24 -15.30 18.30 12.13
C LEU A 24 -16.71 17.78 11.82
N ILE A 25 -17.62 18.63 11.35
CA ILE A 25 -18.96 18.22 10.92
C ILE A 25 -18.85 17.26 9.72
N SER A 26 -18.01 17.59 8.74
CA SER A 26 -17.84 16.78 7.54
C SER A 26 -17.27 15.40 7.88
N LEU A 27 -16.27 15.32 8.76
CA LEU A 27 -15.75 14.05 9.28
C LEU A 27 -16.80 13.29 10.10
N GLY A 28 -17.54 14.00 10.96
CA GLY A 28 -18.60 13.42 11.78
C GLY A 28 -19.67 12.72 10.94
N ILE A 29 -20.15 13.37 9.87
CA ILE A 29 -21.22 12.84 9.03
C ILE A 29 -20.66 11.82 8.03
N PHE A 30 -19.70 12.21 7.21
CA PHE A 30 -19.29 11.42 6.05
C PHE A 30 -18.27 10.32 6.36
N VAL A 31 -17.52 10.44 7.46
CA VAL A 31 -16.59 9.38 7.88
C VAL A 31 -17.24 8.55 8.98
N TYR A 32 -17.47 9.14 10.15
CA TYR A 32 -17.94 8.38 11.31
C TYR A 32 -19.40 7.95 11.19
N GLY A 33 -20.27 8.78 10.59
CA GLY A 33 -21.65 8.41 10.31
C GLY A 33 -21.76 7.23 9.36
N PHE A 34 -20.99 7.21 8.27
CA PHE A 34 -20.96 6.08 7.33
C PHE A 34 -20.28 4.84 7.91
N ILE A 35 -19.24 4.98 8.75
CA ILE A 35 -18.70 3.83 9.49
C ILE A 35 -19.79 3.23 10.39
N GLY A 36 -20.52 4.05 11.15
CA GLY A 36 -21.63 3.59 11.99
C GLY A 36 -22.73 2.90 11.19
N TRP A 37 -23.06 3.43 10.01
CA TRP A 37 -24.00 2.79 9.10
C TRP A 37 -23.52 1.43 8.62
N THR A 38 -22.28 1.32 8.14
CA THR A 38 -21.67 0.05 7.70
C THR A 38 -21.65 -0.99 8.83
N VAL A 39 -21.31 -0.58 10.05
CA VAL A 39 -21.37 -1.45 11.23
C VAL A 39 -22.80 -1.92 11.50
N ARG A 40 -23.79 -1.02 11.46
CA ARG A 40 -25.20 -1.42 11.64
C ARG A 40 -25.66 -2.43 10.58
N VAL A 41 -25.20 -2.25 9.35
CA VAL A 41 -25.51 -3.13 8.21
C VAL A 41 -24.82 -4.49 8.36
N SER A 42 -23.60 -4.56 8.87
CA SER A 42 -22.87 -5.83 9.03
C SER A 42 -23.55 -6.81 9.99
N PHE A 43 -24.33 -6.31 10.96
CA PHE A 43 -25.16 -7.12 11.86
C PHE A 43 -26.54 -7.49 11.30
N SER A 44 -26.83 -7.17 10.03
CA SER A 44 -28.13 -7.40 9.39
C SER A 44 -28.08 -8.45 8.27
N ASN A 45 -29.22 -9.08 7.97
CA ASN A 45 -29.35 -10.09 6.91
C ASN A 45 -29.60 -9.46 5.53
N TRP A 46 -28.62 -8.73 5.00
CA TRP A 46 -28.66 -8.17 3.64
C TRP A 46 -27.84 -9.00 2.65
N ASN A 47 -28.06 -10.31 2.68
CA ASN A 47 -27.23 -11.28 1.95
C ASN A 47 -27.67 -11.47 0.49
N SER A 48 -28.63 -10.69 0.00
CA SER A 48 -29.12 -10.76 -1.38
C SER A 48 -29.66 -9.41 -1.81
N PHE A 49 -29.42 -9.05 -3.07
CA PHE A 49 -29.90 -7.81 -3.68
C PHE A 49 -31.43 -7.64 -3.53
N SER A 50 -32.18 -8.75 -3.61
CA SER A 50 -33.63 -8.73 -3.37
C SER A 50 -34.01 -8.31 -1.94
N LYS A 51 -33.25 -8.74 -0.91
CA LYS A 51 -33.50 -8.34 0.48
C LYS A 51 -33.09 -6.90 0.75
N LEU A 52 -32.00 -6.46 0.11
CA LEU A 52 -31.57 -5.06 0.12
C LEU A 52 -32.67 -4.14 -0.45
N MET A 53 -33.23 -4.51 -1.62
CA MET A 53 -34.25 -3.72 -2.32
C MET A 53 -35.61 -3.70 -1.59
N LYS A 54 -35.92 -4.74 -0.79
CA LYS A 54 -37.13 -4.77 0.04
C LYS A 54 -37.03 -3.90 1.30
N GLY A 55 -35.82 -3.42 1.65
CA GLY A 55 -35.62 -2.57 2.82
C GLY A 55 -35.85 -3.25 4.17
N GLU A 56 -36.00 -4.58 4.21
CA GLU A 56 -36.22 -5.31 5.45
C GLU A 56 -34.91 -5.39 6.25
N TYR A 57 -34.86 -4.66 7.37
CA TYR A 57 -33.75 -4.75 8.32
C TYR A 57 -34.00 -5.91 9.29
N ILE A 58 -33.33 -7.05 9.06
CA ILE A 58 -33.37 -8.20 9.95
C ILE A 58 -32.06 -8.29 10.70
N PHE A 59 -32.05 -7.97 11.99
CA PHE A 59 -30.87 -8.10 12.84
C PHE A 59 -30.53 -9.59 13.05
N VAL A 60 -29.31 -9.98 12.71
CA VAL A 60 -28.79 -11.36 12.83
C VAL A 60 -27.58 -11.45 13.76
N GLY A 61 -27.24 -10.35 14.43
CA GLY A 61 -26.08 -10.28 15.31
C GLY A 61 -24.79 -10.72 14.60
N LEU A 62 -24.00 -11.56 15.25
CA LEU A 62 -22.68 -11.98 14.75
C LEU A 62 -22.72 -13.11 13.71
N ARG A 63 -23.90 -13.57 13.27
CA ARG A 63 -24.04 -14.72 12.37
C ARG A 63 -23.30 -14.53 11.03
N ASN A 64 -23.23 -13.30 10.53
CA ASN A 64 -22.51 -12.99 9.30
C ASN A 64 -20.99 -13.21 9.46
N TYR A 65 -20.43 -12.88 10.62
CA TYR A 65 -19.01 -13.06 10.90
C TYR A 65 -18.66 -14.55 11.01
N PHE A 66 -19.45 -15.35 11.74
CA PHE A 66 -19.21 -16.80 11.82
C PHE A 66 -19.22 -17.46 10.43
N ARG A 67 -20.22 -17.15 9.60
CA ARG A 67 -20.28 -17.64 8.21
C ARG A 67 -19.09 -17.21 7.38
N LEU A 68 -18.61 -15.98 7.58
CA LEU A 68 -17.46 -15.45 6.84
C LEU A 68 -16.18 -16.20 7.22
N PHE A 69 -15.95 -16.43 8.51
CA PHE A 69 -14.78 -17.19 8.98
C PHE A 69 -14.86 -18.69 8.66
N GLU A 70 -16.04 -19.25 8.43
CA GLU A 70 -16.22 -20.63 7.95
C GLU A 70 -15.97 -20.77 6.44
N ASP A 71 -15.98 -19.68 5.66
CA ASP A 71 -15.78 -19.72 4.21
C ASP A 71 -14.28 -19.93 3.86
N PRO A 72 -13.91 -21.05 3.20
CA PRO A 72 -12.53 -21.29 2.80
C PRO A 72 -11.96 -20.23 1.86
N ARG A 73 -12.81 -19.58 1.06
CA ARG A 73 -12.39 -18.48 0.16
C ARG A 73 -11.95 -17.27 0.96
N PHE A 74 -12.73 -16.90 1.98
CA PHE A 74 -12.38 -15.79 2.86
C PHE A 74 -11.08 -16.06 3.63
N GLN A 75 -10.90 -17.29 4.14
CA GLN A 75 -9.65 -17.68 4.80
C GLN A 75 -8.46 -17.58 3.84
N THR A 76 -8.63 -17.98 2.58
CA THR A 76 -7.60 -17.84 1.54
C THR A 76 -7.29 -16.37 1.25
N ASP A 77 -8.32 -15.51 1.16
CA ASP A 77 -8.16 -14.08 0.93
C ASP A 77 -7.45 -13.38 2.10
N LEU A 78 -7.68 -13.82 3.34
CA LEU A 78 -6.96 -13.33 4.52
C LEU A 78 -5.46 -13.66 4.42
N TRP A 79 -5.10 -14.90 4.11
CA TRP A 79 -3.70 -15.29 3.91
C TRP A 79 -3.06 -14.51 2.76
N ASN A 80 -3.76 -14.39 1.63
CA ASN A 80 -3.27 -13.64 0.49
C ASN A 80 -3.01 -12.17 0.84
N THR A 81 -3.92 -11.53 1.57
CA THR A 81 -3.79 -10.15 2.01
C THR A 81 -2.63 -9.98 2.99
N LEU A 82 -2.47 -10.91 3.94
CA LEU A 82 -1.36 -10.92 4.89
C LEU A 82 -0.01 -11.01 4.17
N PHE A 83 0.17 -12.02 3.32
CA PHE A 83 1.42 -12.21 2.58
C PHE A 83 1.69 -11.08 1.60
N PHE A 84 0.67 -10.63 0.87
CA PHE A 84 0.79 -9.46 0.00
C PHE A 84 1.31 -8.27 0.79
N THR A 85 0.66 -7.92 1.90
CA THR A 85 1.02 -6.78 2.73
C THR A 85 2.43 -6.92 3.30
N LEU A 86 2.78 -8.09 3.82
CA LEU A 86 4.09 -8.36 4.39
C LEU A 86 5.21 -8.18 3.36
N PHE A 87 5.13 -8.87 2.21
CA PHE A 87 6.17 -8.79 1.18
C PHE A 87 6.19 -7.43 0.48
N PHE A 88 5.03 -6.81 0.29
CA PHE A 88 4.93 -5.46 -0.24
C PHE A 88 5.64 -4.44 0.66
N ILE A 89 5.36 -4.44 1.98
CA ILE A 89 6.00 -3.54 2.93
C ILE A 89 7.50 -3.81 2.99
N LEU A 90 7.91 -5.06 3.20
CA LEU A 90 9.32 -5.43 3.28
C LEU A 90 10.09 -5.05 2.01
N GLY A 91 9.51 -5.32 0.84
CA GLY A 91 10.11 -4.96 -0.45
C GLY A 91 10.21 -3.45 -0.65
N CYS A 92 9.16 -2.69 -0.34
CA CYS A 92 9.16 -1.23 -0.43
C CYS A 92 10.19 -0.59 0.51
N LEU A 93 10.26 -1.03 1.76
CA LEU A 93 11.22 -0.52 2.73
C LEU A 93 12.65 -0.88 2.32
N SER A 94 12.90 -2.13 1.94
CA SER A 94 14.24 -2.61 1.56
C SER A 94 14.76 -1.91 0.30
N LEU A 95 13.95 -1.81 -0.76
CA LEU A 95 14.34 -1.07 -1.95
C LEU A 95 14.39 0.44 -1.70
N GLY A 96 13.45 0.98 -0.93
CA GLY A 96 13.39 2.40 -0.61
C GLY A 96 14.66 2.88 0.11
N ILE A 97 15.07 2.17 1.17
CA ILE A 97 16.29 2.52 1.91
C ILE A 97 17.55 2.30 1.06
N LEU A 98 17.61 1.22 0.29
CA LEU A 98 18.73 0.95 -0.62
C LEU A 98 18.92 2.11 -1.62
N LEU A 99 17.84 2.51 -2.29
CA LEU A 99 17.87 3.62 -3.25
C LEU A 99 18.18 4.95 -2.57
N ALA A 100 17.66 5.19 -1.36
CA ALA A 100 17.91 6.43 -0.61
C ALA A 100 19.40 6.56 -0.26
N VAL A 101 20.02 5.50 0.29
CA VAL A 101 21.45 5.49 0.63
C VAL A 101 22.31 5.68 -0.62
N LEU A 102 21.97 5.02 -1.74
CA LEU A 102 22.70 5.21 -3.00
C LEU A 102 22.64 6.66 -3.49
N LEU A 103 21.48 7.32 -3.38
CA LEU A 103 21.30 8.71 -3.82
C LEU A 103 21.90 9.73 -2.85
N ASP A 104 22.04 9.37 -1.57
CA ASP A 104 22.65 10.20 -0.55
C ASP A 104 24.18 10.29 -0.71
N LYS A 105 24.83 9.23 -1.21
CA LYS A 105 26.28 9.18 -1.50
C LYS A 105 26.78 10.16 -2.58
N GLY A 106 25.93 11.08 -3.08
CA GLY A 106 26.36 12.15 -3.98
C GLY A 106 26.64 11.71 -5.42
N LEU A 107 25.97 10.66 -5.90
CA LEU A 107 26.09 10.21 -7.29
C LEU A 107 25.84 11.36 -8.28
N LYS A 108 26.71 11.51 -9.29
CA LYS A 108 26.50 12.46 -10.39
C LYS A 108 25.16 12.12 -11.07
N GLY A 109 24.22 13.06 -11.05
CA GLY A 109 22.86 12.85 -11.57
C GLY A 109 21.82 12.38 -10.55
N SER A 110 22.10 12.46 -9.25
CA SER A 110 21.16 12.09 -8.15
C SER A 110 19.73 12.62 -8.37
N ARG A 111 19.57 13.87 -8.87
CA ARG A 111 18.25 14.47 -9.17
C ARG A 111 17.49 13.77 -10.31
N ILE A 112 18.19 13.29 -11.34
CA ILE A 112 17.57 12.56 -12.46
C ILE A 112 17.09 11.20 -11.98
N PHE A 113 17.93 10.47 -11.24
CA PHE A 113 17.57 9.18 -10.67
C PHE A 113 16.42 9.29 -9.66
N GLN A 114 16.43 10.31 -8.80
CA GLN A 114 15.34 10.58 -7.86
C GLN A 114 14.01 10.74 -8.61
N ASN A 115 13.97 11.55 -9.67
CA ASN A 115 12.77 11.74 -10.49
C ASN A 115 12.36 10.45 -11.20
N LEU A 116 13.31 9.69 -11.74
CA LEU A 116 13.04 8.43 -12.43
C LEU A 116 12.39 7.39 -11.50
N PHE A 117 12.90 7.27 -10.26
CA PHE A 117 12.34 6.35 -9.28
C PHE A 117 11.03 6.84 -8.67
N LEU A 118 10.77 8.15 -8.64
CA LEU A 118 9.49 8.72 -8.21
C LEU A 118 8.41 8.65 -9.30
N PHE A 119 8.80 8.61 -10.57
CA PHE A 119 7.89 8.62 -11.71
C PHE A 119 6.77 7.57 -11.65
N PRO A 120 7.01 6.30 -11.25
CA PRO A 120 5.95 5.29 -11.15
C PRO A 120 4.75 5.76 -10.33
N MET A 121 4.97 6.47 -9.22
CA MET A 121 3.89 6.93 -8.35
C MET A 121 2.93 7.92 -9.04
N ALA A 122 3.38 8.62 -10.08
CA ALA A 122 2.54 9.53 -10.85
C ALA A 122 1.56 8.78 -11.78
N ILE A 123 1.77 7.48 -12.02
CA ILE A 123 0.92 6.64 -12.86
C ILE A 123 -0.28 6.14 -12.04
N SER A 124 -1.48 6.12 -12.63
CA SER A 124 -2.67 5.60 -11.96
C SER A 124 -2.57 4.08 -11.69
N PHE A 125 -3.15 3.63 -10.58
CA PHE A 125 -3.16 2.20 -10.22
C PHE A 125 -3.79 1.30 -11.30
N VAL A 126 -4.81 1.79 -12.01
CA VAL A 126 -5.45 1.04 -13.11
C VAL A 126 -4.46 0.82 -14.25
N VAL A 127 -3.80 1.88 -14.71
CA VAL A 127 -2.80 1.79 -15.79
C VAL A 127 -1.63 0.90 -15.38
N THR A 128 -1.10 1.08 -14.17
CA THR A 128 -0.03 0.22 -13.63
C THR A 128 -0.48 -1.24 -13.64
N GLY A 129 -1.65 -1.55 -13.10
CA GLY A 129 -2.19 -2.92 -13.07
C GLY A 129 -2.33 -3.52 -14.47
N THR A 130 -2.84 -2.75 -15.43
CA THR A 130 -2.98 -3.19 -16.83
C THR A 130 -1.62 -3.49 -17.47
N VAL A 131 -0.65 -2.57 -17.38
CA VAL A 131 0.68 -2.77 -17.97
C VAL A 131 1.38 -4.00 -17.38
N TRP A 132 1.36 -4.14 -16.06
CA TRP A 132 1.96 -5.31 -15.39
C TRP A 132 1.22 -6.61 -15.71
N SER A 133 -0.10 -6.59 -15.92
CA SER A 133 -0.86 -7.76 -16.36
C SER A 133 -0.47 -8.25 -17.75
N TRP A 134 -0.05 -7.34 -18.65
CA TRP A 134 0.48 -7.67 -19.97
C TRP A 134 1.92 -8.20 -19.89
N ILE A 135 2.77 -7.57 -19.07
CA ILE A 135 4.14 -8.03 -18.83
C ILE A 135 4.15 -9.46 -18.30
N PHE A 136 3.29 -9.77 -17.33
CA PHE A 136 3.18 -11.09 -16.72
C PHE A 136 2.09 -11.97 -17.37
N ALA A 137 1.61 -11.61 -18.57
CA ALA A 137 0.62 -12.43 -19.25
C ALA A 137 1.19 -13.82 -19.53
N PRO A 138 0.59 -14.90 -19.00
CA PRO A 138 1.18 -16.23 -19.14
C PRO A 138 1.16 -16.73 -20.59
N GLY A 139 0.16 -16.33 -21.37
CA GLY A 139 -0.13 -16.92 -22.68
C GLY A 139 -0.62 -18.38 -22.57
N ILE A 140 -0.62 -19.10 -23.68
CA ILE A 140 -0.97 -20.52 -23.72
C ILE A 140 0.32 -21.33 -23.60
N LEU A 141 0.75 -21.64 -22.37
CA LEU A 141 1.99 -22.37 -22.13
C LEU A 141 1.88 -23.86 -22.49
N PRO A 142 2.94 -24.49 -23.03
CA PRO A 142 4.20 -23.91 -23.52
C PRO A 142 4.13 -23.41 -24.98
N LYS A 143 2.98 -23.59 -25.67
CA LYS A 143 2.87 -23.42 -27.13
C LYS A 143 3.01 -21.96 -27.58
N PHE A 144 2.28 -21.04 -26.94
CA PHE A 144 2.20 -19.61 -27.27
C PHE A 144 2.39 -18.75 -26.01
N PRO A 145 3.63 -18.65 -25.46
CA PRO A 145 3.91 -17.77 -24.33
C PRO A 145 3.77 -16.30 -24.71
N GLN A 146 3.42 -15.46 -23.73
CA GLN A 146 3.30 -14.01 -23.87
C GLN A 146 4.15 -13.29 -22.82
N GLY A 147 4.28 -11.96 -22.97
CA GLY A 147 4.98 -11.12 -22.00
C GLY A 147 6.38 -11.65 -21.66
N MET A 148 6.64 -11.83 -20.38
CA MET A 148 7.93 -12.31 -19.88
C MET A 148 8.22 -13.78 -20.23
N ASN A 149 7.20 -14.63 -20.36
CA ASN A 149 7.40 -16.02 -20.80
C ASN A 149 7.89 -16.10 -22.25
N LEU A 150 7.51 -15.14 -23.10
CA LEU A 150 8.02 -15.07 -24.47
C LEU A 150 9.53 -14.77 -24.46
N LEU A 151 9.99 -13.87 -23.59
CA LEU A 151 11.42 -13.61 -23.42
C LEU A 151 12.18 -14.88 -23.00
N TYR A 152 11.62 -15.67 -22.07
CA TYR A 152 12.21 -16.95 -21.68
C TYR A 152 12.31 -17.94 -22.84
N LYS A 153 11.28 -18.01 -23.70
CA LYS A 153 11.34 -18.83 -24.91
C LYS A 153 12.45 -18.37 -25.86
N LEU A 154 12.54 -17.06 -26.13
CA LEU A 154 13.54 -16.51 -27.04
C LEU A 154 14.97 -16.71 -26.56
N LEU A 155 15.18 -16.75 -25.24
CA LEU A 155 16.48 -17.00 -24.61
C LEU A 155 16.79 -18.49 -24.42
N GLY A 156 15.91 -19.41 -24.83
CA GLY A 156 16.07 -20.85 -24.62
C GLY A 156 15.87 -21.30 -23.16
N LEU A 157 15.30 -20.45 -22.31
CA LEU A 157 15.03 -20.67 -20.89
C LEU A 157 13.58 -21.14 -20.64
N GLU A 158 13.07 -22.05 -21.47
CA GLU A 158 11.67 -22.48 -21.42
C GLU A 158 11.28 -23.11 -20.06
N SER A 159 12.25 -23.66 -19.32
CA SER A 159 12.05 -24.21 -17.98
C SER A 159 11.62 -23.18 -16.93
N LEU A 160 11.84 -21.89 -17.17
CA LEU A 160 11.45 -20.81 -16.27
C LEU A 160 10.03 -20.27 -16.55
N GLN A 161 9.37 -20.76 -17.60
CA GLN A 161 8.01 -20.34 -17.92
C GLN A 161 7.02 -20.82 -16.85
N TRP A 162 6.13 -19.92 -16.46
CA TRP A 162 5.11 -20.22 -15.45
C TRP A 162 3.86 -19.35 -15.65
N SER A 163 2.74 -19.76 -15.05
CA SER A 163 1.41 -19.16 -15.16
C SER A 163 1.26 -17.79 -14.48
N TRP A 164 2.24 -17.32 -13.71
CA TRP A 164 2.20 -16.03 -13.02
C TRP A 164 0.93 -15.86 -12.19
N TYR A 165 0.16 -14.79 -12.42
CA TYR A 165 -1.04 -14.42 -11.67
C TYR A 165 -2.23 -15.37 -11.89
N THR A 166 -2.16 -16.31 -12.84
CA THR A 166 -3.17 -17.37 -13.01
C THR A 166 -2.76 -18.69 -12.34
N SER A 167 -1.62 -18.72 -11.65
CA SER A 167 -1.19 -19.91 -10.93
C SER A 167 -2.11 -20.23 -9.75
N THR A 168 -2.35 -21.52 -9.53
CA THR A 168 -3.05 -22.04 -8.35
C THR A 168 -2.09 -22.69 -7.36
N VAL A 169 -0.78 -22.62 -7.62
CA VAL A 169 0.24 -23.24 -6.77
C VAL A 169 0.44 -22.38 -5.53
N SER A 170 0.35 -23.02 -4.37
CA SER A 170 0.56 -22.38 -3.07
C SER A 170 1.61 -23.13 -2.26
N ILE A 171 2.45 -22.39 -1.55
CA ILE A 171 3.49 -22.93 -0.66
C ILE A 171 3.22 -22.40 0.74
N PHE A 172 2.95 -23.26 1.72
CA PHE A 172 2.62 -22.86 3.11
C PHE A 172 1.56 -21.72 3.19
N HIS A 173 0.46 -21.82 2.42
CA HIS A 173 -0.61 -20.82 2.27
C HIS A 173 -0.26 -19.57 1.46
N PHE A 174 0.99 -19.41 1.03
CA PHE A 174 1.36 -18.35 0.11
C PHE A 174 1.01 -18.75 -1.33
N ASN A 175 0.01 -18.09 -1.90
CA ASN A 175 -0.32 -18.26 -3.31
C ASN A 175 0.73 -17.55 -4.18
N LEU A 176 1.42 -18.33 -5.01
CA LEU A 176 2.47 -17.82 -5.87
C LEU A 176 1.94 -16.82 -6.92
N ALA A 177 0.64 -16.84 -7.25
CA ALA A 177 0.01 -15.84 -8.10
C ALA A 177 0.12 -14.40 -7.60
N LEU A 178 0.47 -14.20 -6.32
CA LEU A 178 0.70 -12.86 -5.76
C LEU A 178 2.02 -12.23 -6.20
N ILE A 179 3.00 -13.01 -6.63
CA ILE A 179 4.34 -12.52 -6.97
C ILE A 179 4.31 -11.37 -7.99
N PRO A 180 3.63 -11.49 -9.15
CA PRO A 180 3.47 -10.38 -10.11
C PRO A 180 2.89 -9.10 -9.50
N VAL A 181 1.87 -9.26 -8.64
CA VAL A 181 1.16 -8.15 -8.01
C VAL A 181 2.04 -7.44 -6.99
N ILE A 182 2.79 -8.21 -6.20
CA ILE A 182 3.76 -7.70 -5.23
C ILE A 182 4.86 -6.92 -5.94
N ILE A 183 5.43 -7.45 -7.03
CA ILE A 183 6.47 -6.77 -7.82
C ILE A 183 5.94 -5.43 -8.37
N ALA A 184 4.75 -5.44 -8.96
CA ALA A 184 4.12 -4.23 -9.50
C ALA A 184 3.89 -3.16 -8.40
N ALA A 185 3.39 -3.59 -7.24
CA ALA A 185 3.14 -2.70 -6.10
C ALA A 185 4.44 -2.12 -5.52
N ILE A 186 5.47 -2.95 -5.34
CA ILE A 186 6.79 -2.51 -4.87
C ILE A 186 7.40 -1.51 -5.84
N TRP A 187 7.35 -1.78 -7.14
CA TRP A 187 7.84 -0.84 -8.16
C TRP A 187 7.10 0.50 -8.11
N GLN A 188 5.77 0.47 -7.95
CA GLN A 188 4.94 1.68 -7.89
C GLN A 188 5.26 2.57 -6.68
N LEU A 189 5.56 1.99 -5.51
CA LEU A 189 5.66 2.72 -4.22
C LEU A 189 7.07 2.76 -3.60
N SER A 190 8.04 2.03 -4.14
CA SER A 190 9.43 2.08 -3.66
C SER A 190 10.07 3.47 -3.80
N GLY A 191 9.72 4.21 -4.86
CA GLY A 191 10.17 5.60 -5.06
C GLY A 191 9.71 6.55 -3.97
N TYR A 192 8.45 6.41 -3.52
CA TYR A 192 7.92 7.17 -2.38
C TYR A 192 8.76 6.93 -1.13
N THR A 193 8.94 5.65 -0.82
CA THR A 193 9.68 5.19 0.35
C THR A 193 11.12 5.67 0.31
N MET A 194 11.77 5.63 -0.85
CA MET A 194 13.08 6.22 -1.09
C MET A 194 13.11 7.71 -0.76
N ALA A 195 12.15 8.50 -1.26
CA ALA A 195 12.15 9.94 -1.02
C ALA A 195 11.94 10.28 0.46
N MET A 196 11.11 9.52 1.17
CA MET A 196 10.92 9.64 2.61
C MET A 196 12.22 9.35 3.38
N TYR A 197 12.89 8.24 3.07
CA TYR A 197 14.18 7.91 3.69
C TYR A 197 15.26 8.94 3.36
N LEU A 198 15.36 9.36 2.10
CA LEU A 198 16.35 10.35 1.66
C LEU A 198 16.15 11.70 2.35
N ALA A 199 14.89 12.14 2.53
CA ALA A 199 14.59 13.35 3.29
C ALA A 199 15.00 13.21 4.76
N GLY A 200 14.79 12.03 5.36
CA GLY A 200 15.24 11.74 6.71
C GLY A 200 16.77 11.75 6.85
N LEU A 201 17.49 11.07 5.94
CA LEU A 201 18.95 11.02 5.92
C LEU A 201 19.57 12.42 5.78
N ARG A 202 19.03 13.23 4.87
CA ARG A 202 19.49 14.61 4.65
C ARG A 202 19.10 15.58 5.77
N GLY A 203 18.20 15.20 6.66
CA GLY A 203 17.83 15.98 7.84
C GLY A 203 18.79 15.80 9.02
N ILE A 204 19.74 14.86 8.94
CA ILE A 204 20.73 14.61 10.00
C ILE A 204 21.80 15.71 9.96
N ASP A 205 22.14 16.26 11.14
CA ASP A 205 23.20 17.27 11.26
C ASP A 205 24.56 16.67 10.84
N GLN A 206 25.25 17.38 9.94
CA GLN A 206 26.56 17.01 9.44
C GLN A 206 27.59 16.85 10.58
N ALA A 207 27.46 17.61 11.66
CA ALA A 207 28.35 17.53 12.82
C ALA A 207 28.34 16.14 13.48
N LEU A 208 27.19 15.45 13.51
CA LEU A 208 27.09 14.10 14.05
C LEU A 208 27.81 13.08 13.15
N ILE A 209 27.71 13.26 11.83
CA ILE A 209 28.38 12.40 10.85
C ILE A 209 29.91 12.58 10.94
N GLU A 210 30.38 13.81 11.12
CA GLU A 210 31.81 14.11 11.29
C GLU A 210 32.37 13.54 12.59
N ALA A 211 31.65 13.71 13.71
CA ALA A 211 32.04 13.11 14.99
C ALA A 211 32.19 11.58 14.87
N ALA A 212 31.22 10.90 14.24
CA ALA A 212 31.29 9.45 14.02
C ALA A 212 32.51 9.03 13.18
N LYS A 213 32.90 9.82 12.18
CA LYS A 213 34.11 9.57 11.38
C LYS A 213 35.39 9.73 12.21
N VAL A 214 35.43 10.70 13.13
CA VAL A 214 36.56 10.87 14.06
C VAL A 214 36.66 9.68 15.01
N ASP A 215 35.53 9.12 15.45
CA ASP A 215 35.46 7.91 16.28
C ASP A 215 35.79 6.61 15.50
N GLY A 216 36.13 6.71 14.21
CA GLY A 216 36.57 5.59 13.38
C GLY A 216 35.44 4.85 12.64
N ALA A 217 34.22 5.40 12.58
CA ALA A 217 33.16 4.85 11.75
C ALA A 217 33.51 4.98 10.25
N THR A 218 33.46 3.87 9.51
CA THR A 218 33.70 3.81 8.07
C THR A 218 32.39 3.81 7.25
N SER A 219 32.48 4.28 6.00
CA SER A 219 31.37 4.52 5.05
C SER A 219 30.58 3.29 4.58
#